data_AF-A0A6I1MKA7-F1
#
_entry.id   AF-A0A6I1MKA7-F1
#
_cell.length_a   1.000
_cell.length_b   1.000
_cell.length_c   1.000
_cell.angle_alpha   90.00
_cell.angle_beta   90.00
_cell.angle_gamma   90.00
#
_symmetry.space_group_name_H-M   'P 1'
#
loop_
_entity.id
_entity.type
_entity.pdbx_description
1 polymer ?
#
loop_
_entity_poly.entity_id
_entity_poly.type
_entity_poly.pdbx_seq_one_letter_code
_entity_poly.pdbx_strand_id
1 'polypeptide(L)' 'MDEKICLCRGISASTIINSIKKGAHTVEAVKEATGATSGGCCGFRCKEKIEELIEENK' A
#
# COMPACT_ATOMS: atom_id res chain seq x y z
N MET A 1 -12.83 -9.29 7.04
CA MET A 1 -11.49 -9.89 6.90
C MET A 1 -10.52 -8.79 6.50
N ASP A 2 -9.44 -8.56 7.25
CA ASP A 2 -8.37 -7.64 6.81
C ASP A 2 -7.60 -8.29 5.66
N GLU A 3 -7.81 -7.82 4.43
CA GLU A 3 -7.02 -8.25 3.27
C GLU A 3 -5.59 -7.71 3.44
N LYS A 4 -4.62 -8.63 3.59
CA LYS A 4 -3.20 -8.28 3.63
C LYS A 4 -2.71 -8.06 2.21
N ILE A 5 -2.51 -6.80 1.85
CA ILE A 5 -2.01 -6.41 0.53
C ILE A 5 -0.53 -6.74 0.42
N CYS A 6 0.27 -6.41 1.44
CA CYS A 6 1.68 -6.76 1.46
C CYS A 6 1.93 -7.98 2.33
N LEU A 7 2.09 -9.15 1.71
CA LEU A 7 2.49 -10.38 2.42
C LEU A 7 3.92 -10.28 2.98
N CYS A 8 4.82 -9.58 2.29
CA CYS A 8 6.22 -9.43 2.69
C CYS A 8 6.39 -8.71 4.04
N ARG A 9 5.53 -7.73 4.34
CA ARG A 9 5.56 -6.93 5.59
C ARG A 9 4.30 -7.10 6.46
N GLY A 10 3.35 -7.93 6.04
CA GLY A 10 2.08 -8.12 6.74
C GLY A 10 1.17 -6.88 6.78
N ILE A 11 1.27 -5.99 5.79
CA ILE A 11 0.49 -4.74 5.76
C ILE A 11 -0.91 -5.01 5.21
N SER A 12 -1.92 -4.56 5.95
CA SER A 12 -3.33 -4.65 5.55
C SER A 12 -3.78 -3.50 4.67
N ALA A 13 -4.81 -3.74 3.86
CA ALA A 13 -5.48 -2.74 3.02
C ALA A 13 -5.92 -1.52 3.85
N SER A 14 -6.41 -1.76 5.06
CA SER A 14 -6.81 -0.76 6.06
C SER A 14 -5.71 0.27 6.35
N THR A 15 -4.45 -0.20 6.42
CA THR A 15 -3.29 0.66 6.66
C THR A 15 -2.99 1.52 5.45
N ILE A 16 -3.06 0.93 4.25
CA ILE A 16 -2.87 1.63 2.96
C ILE A 16 -3.93 2.71 2.75
N ILE A 17 -5.21 2.38 2.96
CA ILE A 17 -6.32 3.33 2.86
C ILE A 17 -6.15 4.48 3.86
N ASN A 18 -5.74 4.20 5.10
CA ASN A 18 -5.45 5.25 6.08
C ASN A 18 -4.31 6.17 5.64
N SER A 19 -3.23 5.64 5.06
CA SER A 19 -2.18 6.48 4.49
C SER A 19 -2.67 7.32 3.30
N ILE A 20 -3.51 6.76 2.42
CA ILE A 20 -4.08 7.51 1.29
C ILE A 20 -4.93 8.67 1.81
N LYS A 21 -5.80 8.43 2.80
CA LYS A 21 -6.59 9.47 3.47
C LYS A 21 -5.76 10.54 4.17
N LYS A 22 -4.54 10.21 4.59
CA LYS A 22 -3.58 11.18 5.15
C LYS A 22 -2.87 12.03 4.08
N GLY A 23 -3.10 11.76 2.80
CA GLY A 23 -2.50 12.47 1.67
C GLY A 23 -1.48 11.66 0.88
N ALA A 24 -1.32 10.36 1.14
CA ALA A 24 -0.40 9.51 0.38
C ALA A 24 -1.06 8.99 -0.90
N HIS A 25 -1.09 9.81 -1.96
CA HIS A 25 -1.71 9.49 -3.25
C HIS A 25 -0.73 8.94 -4.31
N THR A 26 0.47 8.50 -3.89
CA THR A 26 1.46 7.91 -4.79
C THR A 26 2.04 6.65 -4.17
N VAL A 27 2.51 5.72 -5.01
CA VAL A 27 3.15 4.48 -4.55
C VAL A 27 4.34 4.79 -3.64
N GLU A 28 5.11 5.83 -3.94
CA GLU A 28 6.23 6.29 -3.09
C GLU A 28 5.75 6.85 -1.75
N ALA A 29 4.70 7.68 -1.74
CA ALA A 29 4.16 8.20 -0.48
C ALA A 29 3.55 7.09 0.37
N VAL A 30 2.84 6.14 -0.23
CA VAL A 30 2.30 4.97 0.48
C VAL A 30 3.46 4.08 0.97
N LYS A 31 4.53 3.95 0.19
CA LYS A 31 5.75 3.23 0.58
C LYS A 31 6.44 3.88 1.77
N GLU A 32 6.56 5.19 1.82
CA GLU A 32 7.10 5.89 3.00
C GLU A 32 6.16 5.80 4.20
N ALA A 33 4.86 6.04 4.00
CA ALA A 33 3.88 6.10 5.07
C ALA A 33 3.60 4.73 5.72
N THR A 34 3.54 3.66 4.91
CA THR A 34 3.19 2.31 5.39
C THR A 34 4.36 1.35 5.36
N GLY A 35 5.41 1.66 4.59
CA GLY A 35 6.47 0.71 4.32
C GLY A 35 6.10 -0.37 3.29
N ALA A 36 4.89 -0.34 2.71
CA ALA A 36 4.50 -1.29 1.66
C ALA A 36 5.36 -1.09 0.42
N THR A 37 5.53 -2.12 -0.41
CA THR A 37 6.43 -2.14 -1.59
C THR A 37 7.94 -2.00 -1.33
N SER A 38 8.39 -1.71 -0.11
CA SER A 38 9.83 -1.62 0.23
C SER A 38 10.48 -2.93 0.70
N GLY A 39 9.77 -4.06 0.65
CA GLY A 39 10.32 -5.37 1.05
C GLY A 39 11.20 -6.00 -0.02
N GLY A 40 11.74 -7.20 0.25
CA GLY A 40 12.57 -7.95 -0.72
C GLY A 40 11.86 -8.33 -2.03
N CYS A 41 10.53 -8.20 -2.06
CA CYS A 41 9.71 -8.33 -3.26
C CYS A 41 9.62 -7.04 -4.09
N CYS A 42 10.22 -5.92 -3.66
CA CYS A 42 10.22 -4.60 -4.32
C CYS A 42 8.85 -4.11 -4.79
N GLY A 43 7.78 -4.52 -4.10
CA GLY A 43 6.42 -4.18 -4.49
C GLY A 43 5.81 -5.06 -5.57
N PHE A 44 6.54 -6.01 -6.16
CA PHE A 44 6.07 -6.79 -7.33
C PHE A 44 4.65 -7.37 -7.20
N ARG A 45 4.25 -7.85 -6.01
CA ARG A 45 2.91 -8.43 -5.78
C ARG A 45 1.87 -7.47 -5.20
N CYS A 46 2.32 -6.41 -4.52
CA CYS A 46 1.45 -5.51 -3.79
C CYS A 46 1.29 -4.14 -4.46
N LYS A 47 2.18 -3.81 -5.41
CA LYS A 47 2.23 -2.53 -6.12
C LYS A 47 0.97 -2.33 -6.95
N GLU A 48 0.57 -3.31 -7.76
CA GLU A 48 -0.64 -3.25 -8.59
C GLU A 48 -1.88 -2.97 -7.74
N LYS A 49 -2.06 -3.76 -6.68
CA LYS A 49 -3.15 -3.61 -5.70
C LYS A 49 -3.13 -2.27 -4.97
N ILE A 50 -1.94 -1.72 -4.67
CA ILE A 50 -1.78 -0.40 -4.04
C ILE A 50 -2.10 0.71 -5.05
N GLU A 51 -1.68 0.58 -6.30
CA GLU A 51 -2.03 1.51 -7.37
C GLU A 51 -3.54 1.56 -7.59
N GLU A 52 -4.21 0.41 -7.62
CA GLU A 52 -5.69 0.34 -7.65
C GLU A 52 -6.32 1.04 -6.45
N LEU A 53 -5.87 0.74 -5.22
CA LEU A 53 -6.40 1.38 -4.02
C LEU A 53 -6.18 2.89 -4.00
N ILE A 54 -5.03 3.36 -4.48
CA ILE A 54 -4.73 4.78 -4.63
C ILE A 54 -5.69 5.41 -5.62
N GLU A 55 -5.88 4.80 -6.80
CA GLU A 55 -6.76 5.31 -7.85
C GLU A 55 -8.23 5.37 -7.37
N GLU A 56 -8.71 4.36 -6.64
CA GLU A 56 -10.05 4.32 -6.07
C GLU A 56 -10.28 5.31 -4.92
N ASN A 57 -9.21 5.75 -4.23
CA ASN A 57 -9.31 6.60 -3.03
C ASN A 57 -8.61 7.96 -3.20
N LYS A 58 -8.27 8.37 -4.44
CA LYS A 58 -7.64 9.66 -4.74
C LYS A 58 -8.63 10.82 -4.72
#